data_AF-A0A3M1RJ19-F1
#
_entry.id   AF-A0A3M1RJ19-F1
#
_cell.length_a   1.000
_cell.length_b   1.000
_cell.length_c   1.000
_cell.angle_alpha   90.00
_cell.angle_beta   90.00
_cell.angle_gamma   90.00
#
_symmetry.space_group_name_H-M   'P 1'
#
loop_
_entity.id
_entity.type
_entity.pdbx_description
1 polymer ?
#
loop_
_entity_poly.entity_id
_entity_poly.type
_entity_poly.pdbx_seq_one_letter_code
_entity_poly.pdbx_strand_id
1 'polypeptide(L)'
;MVGWQIQAEGARYTVELYTRPLLILMVLITLFLILRALWQLVTRTPPVQKFSTRLQTAQMWISEKGNLFQHRSLWGLLLLLLILFPLGTNPYFLDTAINVLLYITLALGLNVVVGMAGLLDLGYVAFYAVGAYTYALFNVNFHLPFWFVIPIGALLGAICGVIIGYPTLRMRGDYLAIVTLGFGEIIRIVLNNWDSVTGGPNGILGIRDPTVVLRQTLGGFPFQNPLMVKYMYQYYLILLIAVATLIFAYRIRDSRIGWAWVAIREDELAAEAMGVNTARLKLLAY
;
A
#
# COMPACT_ATOMS: atom_id res chain seq x y z
N MET A 1 1.61 9.72 -45.42
CA MET A 1 1.49 8.31 -45.81
C MET A 1 2.46 8.09 -46.96
N VAL A 2 3.50 7.28 -46.78
CA VAL A 2 4.53 7.03 -47.81
C VAL A 2 4.20 5.67 -48.43
N GLY A 3 3.72 5.68 -49.68
CA GLY A 3 3.44 4.47 -50.45
C GLY A 3 4.02 4.64 -51.85
N TRP A 4 4.73 3.63 -52.34
CA TRP A 4 5.26 3.63 -53.70
C TRP A 4 4.15 3.20 -54.67
N GLN A 5 3.97 3.96 -55.76
CA GLN A 5 3.06 3.60 -56.83
C GLN A 5 3.85 2.91 -57.94
N ILE A 6 3.53 1.65 -58.23
CA ILE A 6 4.08 0.92 -59.38
C ILE A 6 2.92 0.64 -60.34
N GLN A 7 3.10 1.01 -61.61
CA GLN A 7 2.09 0.90 -62.65
C GLN A 7 2.54 -0.16 -63.67
N ALA A 8 1.80 -1.26 -63.78
CA ALA A 8 1.96 -2.26 -64.84
C ALA A 8 0.57 -2.73 -65.31
N GLU A 9 0.40 -2.85 -66.63
CA GLU A 9 -0.81 -3.37 -67.30
C GLU A 9 -2.15 -2.73 -66.86
N GLY A 10 -2.24 -1.40 -66.91
CA GLY A 10 -3.52 -0.70 -66.87
C GLY A 10 -4.26 -0.64 -65.52
N ALA A 11 -3.79 -1.34 -64.48
CA ALA A 11 -4.35 -1.28 -63.14
C ALA A 11 -3.38 -0.57 -62.16
N ARG A 12 -3.91 0.35 -61.33
CA ARG A 12 -3.14 1.03 -60.27
C ARG A 12 -3.25 0.23 -58.97
N TYR A 13 -2.15 -0.36 -58.51
CA TYR A 13 -2.10 -1.02 -57.20
C TYR A 13 -1.37 -0.12 -56.19
N THR A 14 -2.07 0.29 -55.13
CA THR A 14 -1.47 1.00 -53.99
C THR A 14 -1.09 -0.03 -52.93
N VAL A 15 0.21 -0.30 -52.75
CA VAL A 15 0.70 -1.14 -51.66
C VAL A 15 0.78 -0.29 -50.40
N GLU A 16 -0.22 -0.39 -49.52
CA GLU A 16 -0.19 0.22 -48.19
C GLU A 16 0.59 -0.69 -47.23
N LEU A 17 1.79 -0.29 -46.81
CA LEU A 17 2.45 -0.95 -45.69
C LEU A 17 1.66 -0.70 -44.41
N TYR A 18 1.04 -1.76 -43.87
CA TYR A 18 0.42 -1.77 -42.56
C TYR A 18 1.52 -1.66 -41.48
N THR A 19 1.92 -0.43 -41.14
CA THR A 19 3.04 -0.12 -40.21
C THR A 19 2.75 -0.46 -38.76
N ARG A 20 1.47 -0.54 -38.37
CA ARG A 20 1.04 -0.77 -36.98
C ARG A 20 1.35 -2.19 -36.43
N PRO A 21 1.06 -3.30 -37.14
CA PRO A 21 1.34 -4.65 -36.62
C PRO A 21 2.85 -4.96 -36.55
N LEU A 22 3.66 -4.42 -37.46
CA LEU A 22 5.12 -4.63 -37.45
C LEU A 22 5.79 -3.93 -36.25
N LEU A 23 5.33 -2.73 -35.88
CA LEU A 23 5.80 -2.02 -34.69
C LEU A 23 5.46 -2.79 -33.40
N ILE A 24 4.25 -3.37 -33.32
CA ILE A 24 3.85 -4.19 -32.17
C ILE A 24 4.75 -5.42 -32.06
N LEU A 25 5.05 -6.09 -33.18
CA LEU A 25 5.94 -7.25 -33.19
C LEU A 25 7.37 -6.88 -32.75
N MET A 26 7.92 -5.75 -33.22
CA MET A 26 9.25 -5.28 -32.80
C MET A 26 9.30 -4.93 -31.30
N VAL A 27 8.25 -4.31 -30.75
CA VAL A 27 8.16 -4.01 -29.32
C VAL A 27 8.09 -5.29 -28.49
N LEU A 28 7.34 -6.31 -28.93
CA LEU A 28 7.26 -7.59 -28.22
C LEU A 28 8.59 -8.35 -28.23
N ILE A 29 9.31 -8.36 -29.36
CA ILE A 29 10.61 -9.02 -29.48
C ILE A 29 11.66 -8.32 -28.61
N THR A 30 11.68 -6.98 -28.60
CA THR A 30 12.62 -6.21 -27.76
C THR A 30 12.33 -6.41 -26.27
N LEU A 31 11.06 -6.43 -25.85
CA LEU A 31 10.68 -6.71 -24.48
C LEU A 31 11.09 -8.13 -24.03
N PHE A 32 10.90 -9.12 -24.90
CA PHE A 32 11.27 -10.51 -24.62
C PHE A 32 12.79 -10.69 -24.46
N LEU A 33 13.60 -10.02 -25.30
CA LEU A 33 15.05 -10.06 -25.20
C LEU A 33 15.56 -9.41 -23.91
N ILE A 34 14.95 -8.31 -23.47
CA ILE A 34 15.27 -7.64 -22.20
C ILE A 34 14.94 -8.54 -21.02
N LEU A 35 13.75 -9.16 -21.00
CA LEU A 35 13.33 -10.10 -19.94
C LEU A 35 14.26 -11.32 -19.87
N ARG A 36 14.66 -11.87 -21.01
CA ARG A 36 15.61 -13.00 -21.06
C ARG A 36 17.00 -12.60 -20.57
N ALA A 37 17.49 -11.41 -20.93
CA ALA A 37 18.78 -10.90 -20.46
C ALA A 37 18.78 -10.65 -18.95
N LEU A 38 17.68 -10.10 -18.41
CA LEU A 38 17.48 -9.94 -16.98
C LEU A 38 17.45 -11.28 -16.25
N TRP A 39 16.77 -12.28 -16.80
CA TRP A 39 16.75 -13.64 -16.24
C TRP A 39 18.14 -14.27 -16.21
N GLN A 40 18.93 -14.09 -17.27
CA GLN A 40 20.32 -14.58 -17.33
C GLN A 40 21.25 -13.85 -16.36
N LEU A 41 21.01 -12.56 -16.10
CA LEU A 41 21.73 -11.82 -15.07
C LEU A 41 21.40 -12.31 -13.65
N VAL A 42 20.14 -12.67 -13.39
CA VAL A 42 19.70 -13.21 -12.09
C VAL A 42 20.23 -14.61 -11.80
N THR A 43 20.42 -15.43 -12.84
CA THR A 43 20.79 -16.86 -12.70
C THR A 43 22.29 -17.13 -12.76
N ARG A 44 23.13 -16.13 -13.03
CA ARG A 44 24.61 -16.25 -13.06
C ARG A 44 25.26 -16.10 -11.67
N THR A 45 24.76 -16.78 -10.66
CA THR A 45 25.52 -17.00 -9.41
C THR A 45 26.26 -18.34 -9.48
N PRO A 46 27.60 -18.39 -9.33
CA PRO A 46 28.34 -19.65 -9.34
C PRO A 46 27.93 -20.57 -8.16
N PRO A 47 28.11 -21.89 -8.27
CA PRO A 47 27.72 -22.84 -7.24
C PRO A 47 28.46 -22.58 -5.92
N VAL A 48 27.67 -22.51 -4.85
CA VAL A 48 28.02 -22.06 -3.51
C VAL A 48 28.75 -23.16 -2.74
N GLN A 49 30.08 -23.06 -2.64
CA GLN A 49 30.86 -23.77 -1.60
C GLN A 49 31.82 -22.88 -0.80
N LYS A 50 32.11 -21.63 -1.23
CA LYS A 50 32.93 -20.65 -0.49
C LYS A 50 32.15 -19.42 0.00
N PHE A 51 30.82 -19.51 0.04
CA PHE A 51 29.92 -18.37 0.28
C PHE A 51 29.72 -18.03 1.77
N SER A 52 30.09 -18.91 2.71
CA SER A 52 29.85 -18.67 4.14
C SER A 52 30.72 -17.56 4.73
N THR A 53 32.00 -17.46 4.35
CA THR A 53 32.93 -16.44 4.91
C THR A 53 32.78 -15.06 4.29
N ARG A 54 32.40 -14.98 3.00
CA ARG A 54 32.07 -13.70 2.34
C ARG A 54 30.67 -13.19 2.68
N LEU A 55 29.71 -14.07 2.97
CA LEU A 55 28.42 -13.63 3.49
C LEU A 55 28.51 -13.12 4.92
N GLN A 56 29.34 -13.70 5.79
CA GLN A 56 29.53 -13.15 7.13
C GLN A 56 30.19 -11.77 7.08
N THR A 57 31.16 -11.55 6.19
CA THR A 57 31.77 -10.22 5.99
C THR A 57 30.86 -9.25 5.24
N ALA A 58 30.00 -9.71 4.32
CA ALA A 58 28.97 -8.90 3.69
C ALA A 58 27.80 -8.59 4.63
N GLN A 59 27.42 -9.51 5.52
CA GLN A 59 26.47 -9.27 6.61
C GLN A 59 27.07 -8.31 7.63
N MET A 60 28.36 -8.42 7.95
CA MET A 60 29.07 -7.43 8.75
C MET A 60 29.13 -6.07 8.05
N TRP A 61 29.36 -6.00 6.74
CA TRP A 61 29.39 -4.74 5.96
C TRP A 61 27.99 -4.10 5.74
N ILE A 62 26.94 -4.92 5.62
CA ILE A 62 25.54 -4.48 5.57
C ILE A 62 25.06 -4.06 6.97
N SER A 63 25.55 -4.73 8.03
CA SER A 63 25.36 -4.34 9.43
C SER A 63 26.12 -3.04 9.78
N GLU A 64 27.34 -2.86 9.23
CA GLU A 64 28.15 -1.63 9.36
C GLU A 64 27.55 -0.45 8.58
N LYS A 65 26.80 -0.72 7.50
CA LYS A 65 26.00 0.28 6.77
C LYS A 65 24.63 0.56 7.42
N GLY A 66 24.50 0.34 8.72
CA GLY A 66 23.37 0.80 9.55
C GLY A 66 23.27 2.33 9.71
N ASN A 67 23.55 3.12 8.66
CA ASN A 67 23.65 4.59 8.74
C ASN A 67 22.78 5.36 7.72
N LEU A 68 21.82 4.72 7.05
CA LEU A 68 20.76 5.47 6.33
C LEU A 68 19.89 6.33 7.29
N PHE A 69 19.87 5.99 8.59
CA PHE A 69 19.18 6.76 9.63
C PHE A 69 20.07 7.83 10.32
N GLN A 70 21.40 7.81 10.15
CA GLN A 70 22.29 8.82 10.73
C GLN A 70 22.17 10.18 10.02
N HIS A 71 21.82 10.18 8.73
CA HIS A 71 21.58 11.40 7.97
C HIS A 71 20.16 11.93 8.21
N ARG A 72 19.90 12.48 9.41
CA ARG A 72 18.65 13.22 9.72
C ARG A 72 18.35 14.31 8.66
N SER A 73 19.40 14.83 8.02
CA SER A 73 19.31 15.79 6.91
C SER A 73 18.66 15.21 5.64
N LEU A 74 18.87 13.94 5.30
CA LEU A 74 18.27 13.32 4.12
C LEU A 74 16.76 13.09 4.30
N TRP A 75 16.34 12.68 5.50
CA TRP A 75 14.93 12.55 5.85
C TRP A 75 14.22 13.92 5.88
N GLY A 76 14.90 14.95 6.40
CA GLY A 76 14.41 16.32 6.36
C GLY A 76 14.26 16.85 4.93
N LEU A 77 15.24 16.59 4.06
CA LEU A 77 15.19 16.96 2.65
C LEU A 77 14.03 16.25 1.92
N LEU A 78 13.85 14.95 2.17
CA LEU A 78 12.78 14.16 1.57
C LEU A 78 11.40 14.66 1.99
N LEU A 79 11.20 14.93 3.29
CA LEU A 79 9.96 15.53 3.79
C LEU A 79 9.70 16.91 3.20
N LEU A 80 10.75 17.74 3.08
CA LEU A 80 10.63 19.07 2.48
C LEU A 80 10.23 18.98 1.01
N LEU A 81 10.83 18.06 0.25
CA LEU A 81 10.45 17.80 -1.14
C LEU A 81 8.98 17.36 -1.25
N LEU A 82 8.54 16.48 -0.34
CA LEU A 82 7.18 15.96 -0.31
C LEU A 82 6.15 17.06 0.04
N ILE A 83 6.50 17.99 0.94
CA ILE A 83 5.66 19.14 1.29
C ILE A 83 5.55 20.14 0.13
N LEU A 84 6.63 20.34 -0.64
CA LEU A 84 6.66 21.27 -1.77
C LEU A 84 6.06 20.68 -3.05
N PHE A 85 5.91 19.36 -3.14
CA PHE A 85 5.42 18.64 -4.31
C PHE A 85 4.09 19.18 -4.90
N PRO A 86 3.08 19.57 -4.09
CA PRO A 86 1.81 20.08 -4.62
C PRO A 86 1.85 21.46 -5.28
N LEU A 87 2.89 22.26 -5.02
CA LEU A 87 2.95 23.65 -5.48
C LEU A 87 3.31 23.77 -6.98
N GLY A 88 3.88 22.72 -7.58
CA GLY A 88 4.35 22.72 -8.96
C GLY A 88 3.71 21.69 -9.88
N THR A 89 2.65 20.99 -9.44
CA THR A 89 2.13 19.79 -10.13
C THR A 89 0.68 19.93 -10.59
N ASN A 90 0.28 19.09 -11.55
CA ASN A 90 -1.09 19.01 -12.07
C ASN A 90 -1.98 18.14 -11.14
N PRO A 91 -3.29 18.44 -11.00
CA PRO A 91 -4.26 17.60 -10.28
C PRO A 91 -4.15 16.09 -10.53
N TYR A 92 -3.83 15.66 -11.76
CA TYR A 92 -3.64 14.24 -12.08
C TYR A 92 -2.48 13.59 -11.30
N PHE A 93 -1.34 14.28 -11.21
CA PHE A 93 -0.18 13.79 -10.46
C PHE A 93 -0.43 13.83 -8.95
N LEU A 94 -1.22 14.81 -8.47
CA LEU A 94 -1.64 14.87 -7.09
C LEU A 94 -2.53 13.70 -6.69
N ASP A 95 -3.53 13.37 -7.50
CA ASP A 95 -4.41 12.21 -7.26
C ASP A 95 -3.63 10.89 -7.27
N THR A 96 -2.72 10.74 -8.24
CA THR A 96 -1.79 9.60 -8.28
C THR A 96 -0.94 9.53 -7.00
N ALA A 97 -0.38 10.66 -6.56
CA ALA A 97 0.46 10.70 -5.36
C ALA A 97 -0.34 10.41 -4.07
N ILE A 98 -1.61 10.83 -3.99
CA ILE A 98 -2.51 10.48 -2.89
C ILE A 98 -2.68 8.96 -2.81
N ASN A 99 -2.95 8.30 -3.95
CA ASN A 99 -3.09 6.84 -3.99
C ASN A 99 -1.79 6.12 -3.58
N VAL A 100 -0.63 6.65 -4.00
CA VAL A 100 0.68 6.11 -3.57
C VAL A 100 0.86 6.24 -2.06
N LEU A 101 0.55 7.40 -1.47
CA LEU A 101 0.65 7.61 -0.01
C LEU A 101 -0.32 6.72 0.77
N LEU A 102 -1.52 6.50 0.22
CA LEU A 102 -2.50 5.57 0.78
C LEU A 102 -1.94 4.14 0.78
N TYR A 103 -1.39 3.66 -0.33
CA TYR A 103 -0.78 2.33 -0.40
C TYR A 103 0.46 2.18 0.48
N ILE A 104 1.27 3.24 0.65
CA ILE A 104 2.37 3.23 1.62
C ILE A 104 1.84 3.04 3.04
N THR A 105 0.78 3.75 3.40
CA THR A 105 0.16 3.61 4.73
C THR A 105 -0.39 2.19 4.94
N LEU A 106 -1.04 1.62 3.92
CA LEU A 106 -1.53 0.25 3.96
C LEU A 106 -0.38 -0.76 4.07
N ALA A 107 0.70 -0.58 3.32
CA ALA A 107 1.87 -1.44 3.38
C ALA A 107 2.57 -1.38 4.74
N LEU A 108 2.62 -0.19 5.38
CA LEU A 108 3.14 -0.05 6.74
C LEU A 108 2.30 -0.81 7.76
N GLY A 109 0.97 -0.75 7.66
CA GLY A 109 0.08 -1.53 8.53
C GLY A 109 0.24 -3.03 8.32
N LEU A 110 0.30 -3.49 7.06
CA LEU A 110 0.56 -4.91 6.76
C LEU A 110 1.94 -5.37 7.29
N ASN A 111 2.95 -4.51 7.22
CA ASN A 111 4.30 -4.81 7.73
C ASN A 111 4.32 -4.97 9.25
N VAL A 112 3.37 -4.39 10.00
CA VAL A 112 3.24 -4.65 11.44
C VAL A 112 2.84 -6.11 11.68
N VAL A 113 1.81 -6.60 10.99
CA VAL A 113 1.26 -7.95 11.16
C VAL A 113 2.20 -9.02 10.59
N VAL A 114 2.55 -8.89 9.31
CA VAL A 114 3.34 -9.90 8.60
C VAL A 114 4.83 -9.72 8.91
N GLY A 115 5.31 -8.48 8.89
CA GLY A 115 6.73 -8.18 9.02
C GLY A 115 7.24 -8.34 10.45
N MET A 116 6.52 -7.83 11.46
CA MET A 116 6.98 -7.92 12.85
C MET A 116 6.44 -9.16 13.58
N ALA A 117 5.12 -9.38 13.57
CA ALA A 117 4.52 -10.49 14.30
C ALA A 117 4.62 -11.85 13.58
N GLY A 118 4.95 -11.88 12.29
CA GLY A 118 5.12 -13.11 11.53
C GLY A 118 3.83 -13.82 11.16
N LEU A 119 2.69 -13.13 11.26
CA LEU A 119 1.38 -13.70 10.98
C LEU A 119 1.08 -13.55 9.50
N LEU A 120 0.76 -14.65 8.82
CA LEU A 120 0.35 -14.61 7.42
C LEU A 120 -1.08 -14.07 7.32
N ASP A 121 -1.22 -12.78 7.02
CA ASP A 121 -2.50 -12.10 6.84
C ASP A 121 -2.75 -11.77 5.37
N LEU A 122 -3.53 -12.62 4.70
CA LEU A 122 -4.00 -12.40 3.33
C LEU A 122 -5.32 -11.63 3.29
N GLY A 123 -5.97 -11.46 4.44
CA GLY A 123 -7.26 -10.79 4.61
C GLY A 123 -7.16 -9.31 4.91
N TYR A 124 -5.94 -8.75 4.99
CA TYR A 124 -5.69 -7.39 5.45
C TYR A 124 -6.56 -6.31 4.77
N VAL A 125 -6.87 -6.48 3.48
CA VAL A 125 -7.70 -5.56 2.69
C VAL A 125 -9.12 -5.43 3.27
N ALA A 126 -9.62 -6.43 3.99
CA ALA A 126 -10.92 -6.34 4.64
C ALA A 126 -10.93 -5.35 5.83
N PHE A 127 -9.83 -5.20 6.58
CA PHE A 127 -9.73 -4.17 7.61
C PHE A 127 -9.77 -2.76 7.00
N TYR A 128 -9.08 -2.60 5.87
CA TYR A 128 -9.16 -1.38 5.07
C TYR A 128 -10.60 -1.10 4.60
N ALA A 129 -11.31 -2.13 4.09
CA ALA A 129 -12.69 -2.01 3.65
C ALA A 129 -13.63 -1.61 4.80
N VAL A 130 -13.53 -2.25 5.97
CA VAL A 130 -14.33 -1.89 7.15
C VAL A 130 -14.13 -0.43 7.54
N GLY A 131 -12.89 0.05 7.57
CA GLY A 131 -12.60 1.46 7.86
C GLY A 131 -13.17 2.42 6.81
N ALA A 132 -13.01 2.10 5.53
CA ALA A 132 -13.51 2.92 4.43
C ALA A 132 -15.05 3.00 4.41
N TYR A 133 -15.73 1.87 4.59
CA TYR A 133 -17.20 1.84 4.66
C TYR A 133 -17.75 2.49 5.92
N THR A 134 -17.04 2.38 7.05
CA THR A 134 -17.37 3.15 8.26
C THR A 134 -17.35 4.64 7.94
N TYR A 135 -16.29 5.12 7.28
CA TYR A 135 -16.20 6.52 6.89
C TYR A 135 -17.35 6.95 5.99
N ALA A 136 -17.59 6.20 4.91
CA ALA A 136 -18.62 6.51 3.94
C ALA A 136 -20.03 6.53 4.56
N LEU A 137 -20.38 5.51 5.36
CA LEU A 137 -21.72 5.38 5.93
C LEU A 137 -22.01 6.47 6.96
N PHE A 138 -21.06 6.78 7.84
CA PHE A 138 -21.24 7.83 8.85
C PHE A 138 -21.25 9.23 8.25
N ASN A 139 -20.47 9.46 7.20
CA ASN A 139 -20.45 10.75 6.52
C ASN A 139 -21.74 11.01 5.73
N VAL A 140 -22.29 10.00 5.05
CA VAL A 140 -23.49 10.14 4.25
C VAL A 140 -24.76 10.19 5.12
N ASN A 141 -24.91 9.28 6.08
CA ASN A 141 -26.14 9.18 6.87
C ASN A 141 -26.21 10.18 8.03
N PHE A 142 -25.09 10.38 8.74
CA PHE A 142 -25.06 11.22 9.94
C PHE A 142 -24.37 12.58 9.72
N HIS A 143 -23.83 12.82 8.52
CA HIS A 143 -23.09 14.04 8.17
C HIS A 143 -21.96 14.36 9.15
N LEU A 144 -21.36 13.33 9.76
CA LEU A 144 -20.28 13.52 10.72
C LEU A 144 -19.02 14.06 10.03
N PRO A 145 -18.29 14.98 10.70
CA PRO A 145 -17.05 15.52 10.15
C PRO A 145 -15.96 14.46 10.12
N PHE A 146 -15.02 14.62 9.18
CA PHE A 146 -13.93 13.69 8.96
C PHE A 146 -13.14 13.30 10.21
N TRP A 147 -12.83 14.28 11.05
CA TRP A 147 -12.04 14.09 12.26
C TRP A 147 -12.73 13.21 13.33
N PHE A 148 -14.06 13.20 13.39
CA PHE A 148 -14.80 12.36 14.35
C PHE A 148 -14.92 10.92 13.87
N VAL A 149 -14.96 10.71 12.55
CA VAL A 149 -15.14 9.38 11.99
C VAL A 149 -13.83 8.59 11.97
N ILE A 150 -12.65 9.25 11.95
CA ILE A 150 -11.36 8.54 12.04
C ILE A 150 -11.25 7.67 13.30
N PRO A 151 -11.45 8.18 14.53
CA PRO A 151 -11.40 7.34 15.73
C PRO A 151 -12.44 6.22 15.73
N ILE A 152 -13.65 6.48 15.19
CA ILE A 152 -14.71 5.47 15.09
C ILE A 152 -14.30 4.36 14.12
N GLY A 153 -13.73 4.72 12.98
CA GLY A 153 -13.19 3.77 11.99
C GLY A 153 -12.03 2.94 12.57
N ALA A 154 -11.12 3.58 13.30
CA ALA A 154 -10.03 2.87 13.99
C ALA A 154 -10.57 1.90 15.06
N LEU A 155 -11.57 2.32 15.83
CA LEU A 155 -12.20 1.48 16.85
C LEU A 155 -12.93 0.29 16.23
N LEU A 156 -13.73 0.50 15.18
CA LEU A 156 -14.41 -0.58 14.48
C LEU A 156 -13.43 -1.53 13.78
N GLY A 157 -12.35 -1.00 13.21
CA GLY A 157 -11.23 -1.79 12.68
C GLY A 157 -10.62 -2.69 13.74
N ALA A 158 -10.30 -2.13 14.92
CA ALA A 158 -9.75 -2.89 16.05
C ALA A 158 -10.75 -3.94 16.59
N ILE A 159 -12.04 -3.61 16.65
CA ILE A 159 -13.09 -4.57 17.05
C ILE A 159 -13.15 -5.74 16.05
N CYS A 160 -13.16 -5.45 14.75
CA CYS A 160 -13.08 -6.49 13.72
C CYS A 160 -11.79 -7.32 13.86
N GLY A 161 -10.66 -6.66 14.09
CA GLY A 161 -9.36 -7.29 14.37
C GLY A 161 -9.44 -8.29 15.52
N VAL A 162 -10.06 -7.91 16.64
CA VAL A 162 -10.24 -8.80 17.79
C VAL A 162 -11.22 -9.94 17.49
N ILE A 163 -12.33 -9.67 16.80
CA ILE A 163 -13.35 -10.68 16.45
C ILE A 163 -12.73 -11.81 15.63
N ILE A 164 -11.82 -11.49 14.72
CA ILE A 164 -11.17 -12.48 13.84
C ILE A 164 -9.90 -13.02 14.46
N GLY A 165 -9.12 -12.15 15.09
CA GLY A 165 -7.87 -12.49 15.75
C GLY A 165 -8.10 -13.55 16.81
N TYR A 166 -9.17 -13.43 17.61
CA TYR A 166 -9.43 -14.36 18.71
C TYR A 166 -9.58 -15.83 18.28
N PRO A 167 -10.45 -16.18 17.30
CA PRO A 167 -10.53 -17.56 16.81
C PRO A 167 -9.26 -18.00 16.07
N THR A 168 -8.54 -17.10 15.40
CA THR A 168 -7.32 -17.45 14.66
C THR A 168 -6.11 -17.69 15.54
N LEU A 169 -6.12 -17.26 16.82
CA LEU A 169 -5.04 -17.55 17.79
C LEU A 169 -4.73 -19.04 17.94
N ARG A 170 -5.70 -19.92 17.67
CA ARG A 170 -5.53 -21.38 17.76
C ARG A 170 -4.91 -21.98 16.49
N MET A 171 -4.72 -21.19 15.45
CA MET A 171 -4.24 -21.63 14.13
C MET A 171 -2.80 -21.19 13.91
N ARG A 172 -2.06 -21.98 13.13
CA ARG A 172 -0.63 -21.72 12.83
C ARG A 172 -0.36 -21.88 11.34
N GLY A 173 0.60 -21.10 10.84
CA GLY A 173 1.11 -21.19 9.47
C GLY A 173 -0.02 -21.08 8.43
N ASP A 174 -0.12 -22.09 7.57
CA ASP A 174 -1.03 -22.09 6.42
C ASP A 174 -2.52 -22.03 6.81
N TYR A 175 -2.89 -22.61 7.96
CA TYR A 175 -4.27 -22.55 8.45
C TYR A 175 -4.69 -21.11 8.79
N LEU A 176 -3.74 -20.32 9.33
CA LEU A 176 -3.99 -18.91 9.60
C LEU A 176 -4.23 -18.13 8.29
N ALA A 177 -3.44 -18.44 7.25
CA ALA A 177 -3.56 -17.81 5.94
C ALA A 177 -4.90 -18.08 5.26
N ILE A 178 -5.36 -19.34 5.30
CA ILE A 178 -6.64 -19.74 4.72
C ILE A 178 -7.80 -18.99 5.38
N VAL A 179 -7.77 -18.85 6.71
CA VAL A 179 -8.85 -18.16 7.43
C VAL A 179 -8.83 -16.65 7.20
N THR A 180 -7.66 -16.01 7.14
CA THR A 180 -7.59 -14.58 6.81
C THR A 180 -8.03 -14.30 5.37
N LEU A 181 -7.65 -15.14 4.41
CA LEU A 181 -8.16 -15.05 3.03
C LEU A 181 -9.69 -15.22 3.00
N GLY A 182 -10.20 -16.24 3.69
CA GLY A 182 -11.64 -16.49 3.79
C GLY A 182 -12.39 -15.29 4.39
N PHE A 183 -11.85 -14.68 5.44
CA PHE A 183 -12.39 -13.44 6.01
C PHE A 183 -12.41 -12.30 4.99
N GLY A 184 -11.31 -12.10 4.26
CA GLY A 184 -11.20 -11.12 3.19
C GLY A 184 -12.32 -11.26 2.16
N GLU A 185 -12.55 -12.50 1.71
CA GLU A 185 -13.60 -12.79 0.73
C GLU A 185 -15.01 -12.67 1.32
N ILE A 186 -15.23 -13.08 2.58
CA ILE A 186 -16.52 -12.88 3.26
C ILE A 186 -16.88 -11.39 3.31
N ILE A 187 -15.95 -10.52 3.71
CA ILE A 187 -16.20 -9.08 3.75
C ILE A 187 -16.51 -8.55 2.35
N ARG A 188 -15.76 -8.96 1.33
CA ARG A 188 -16.04 -8.58 -0.05
C ARG A 188 -17.45 -9.01 -0.51
N ILE A 189 -17.86 -10.24 -0.21
CA ILE A 189 -19.19 -10.76 -0.55
C ILE A 189 -20.26 -9.97 0.19
N VAL A 190 -20.10 -9.75 1.49
CA VAL A 190 -21.05 -8.98 2.31
C VAL A 190 -21.20 -7.57 1.74
N LEU A 191 -20.09 -6.89 1.43
CA LEU A 191 -20.14 -5.52 0.89
C LEU A 191 -20.82 -5.45 -0.48
N ASN A 192 -20.66 -6.47 -1.33
CA ASN A 192 -21.28 -6.49 -2.65
C ASN A 192 -22.75 -6.93 -2.64
N ASN A 193 -23.20 -7.71 -1.66
CA ASN A 193 -24.58 -8.23 -1.61
C ASN A 193 -25.49 -7.42 -0.67
N TRP A 194 -24.93 -6.60 0.22
CA TRP A 194 -25.72 -5.85 1.20
C TRP A 194 -26.21 -4.51 0.67
N ASP A 195 -27.03 -4.56 -0.38
CA ASP A 195 -27.50 -3.37 -1.12
C ASP A 195 -28.09 -2.27 -0.22
N SER A 196 -28.82 -2.63 0.83
CA SER A 196 -29.49 -1.68 1.72
C SER A 196 -28.55 -0.82 2.57
N VAL A 197 -27.32 -1.27 2.82
CA VAL A 197 -26.36 -0.56 3.69
C VAL A 197 -25.16 -0.06 2.90
N THR A 198 -24.62 -0.87 2.00
CA THR A 198 -23.35 -0.57 1.30
C THR A 198 -23.55 0.00 -0.10
N GLY A 199 -24.78 -0.04 -0.62
CA GLY A 199 -25.05 0.27 -2.03
C GLY A 199 -24.61 -0.84 -2.99
N GLY A 200 -24.25 -2.01 -2.47
CA GLY A 200 -23.88 -3.18 -3.27
C GLY A 200 -22.67 -2.91 -4.16
N PRO A 201 -22.68 -3.39 -5.42
CA PRO A 201 -21.56 -3.18 -6.36
C PRO A 201 -21.31 -1.72 -6.74
N ASN A 202 -22.30 -0.84 -6.59
CA ASN A 202 -22.18 0.58 -6.92
C ASN A 202 -21.43 1.38 -5.84
N GLY A 203 -21.33 0.83 -4.62
CA GLY A 203 -20.75 1.50 -3.46
C GLY A 203 -21.56 2.71 -3.00
N ILE A 204 -20.96 3.50 -2.11
CA ILE A 204 -21.60 4.68 -1.51
C ILE A 204 -21.15 5.94 -2.27
N LEU A 205 -22.13 6.66 -2.84
CA LEU A 205 -21.93 7.92 -3.55
C LEU A 205 -22.19 9.13 -2.64
N GLY A 206 -21.71 10.31 -3.03
CA GLY A 206 -22.02 11.58 -2.34
C GLY A 206 -21.23 11.81 -1.04
N ILE A 207 -20.12 11.11 -0.84
CA ILE A 207 -19.23 11.30 0.31
C ILE A 207 -18.69 12.73 0.30
N ARG A 208 -18.94 13.49 1.36
CA ARG A 208 -18.49 14.88 1.50
C ARG A 208 -17.00 14.90 1.77
N ASP A 209 -16.29 15.73 1.02
CA ASP A 209 -14.86 15.89 1.17
C ASP A 209 -14.52 16.51 2.54
N PRO A 210 -13.40 16.10 3.18
CA PRO A 210 -12.94 16.64 4.47
C PRO A 210 -12.54 18.13 4.41
N THR A 211 -12.60 18.76 3.24
CA THR A 211 -12.10 20.11 2.91
C THR A 211 -12.99 21.26 3.39
N VAL A 212 -14.17 20.99 3.97
CA VAL A 212 -15.16 22.04 4.32
C VAL A 212 -14.64 23.01 5.40
N VAL A 213 -13.82 22.53 6.35
CA VAL A 213 -13.38 23.33 7.51
C VAL A 213 -12.26 24.32 7.16
N LEU A 214 -11.35 23.98 6.24
CA LEU A 214 -10.22 24.85 5.90
C LEU A 214 -10.53 25.86 4.79
N ARG A 215 -11.54 25.58 3.96
CA ARG A 215 -12.04 26.52 2.94
C ARG A 215 -12.56 27.82 3.54
N GLN A 216 -13.08 27.75 4.77
CA GLN A 216 -13.64 28.91 5.49
C GLN A 216 -12.58 29.71 6.27
N THR A 217 -11.47 29.08 6.69
CA THR A 217 -10.41 29.73 7.47
C THR A 217 -9.26 30.31 6.64
N LEU A 218 -8.94 29.73 5.47
CA LEU A 218 -7.89 30.26 4.56
C LEU A 218 -8.41 31.33 3.59
N GLY A 219 -9.37 32.16 4.02
CA GLY A 219 -10.04 33.20 3.23
C GLY A 219 -9.11 34.26 2.65
N GLY A 220 -8.32 33.91 1.63
CA GLY A 220 -7.39 34.85 0.99
C GLY A 220 -6.44 34.31 -0.08
N PHE A 221 -6.26 32.99 -0.27
CA PHE A 221 -5.40 32.51 -1.36
C PHE A 221 -6.19 32.35 -2.67
N PRO A 222 -5.81 33.06 -3.75
CA PRO A 222 -6.48 32.98 -5.05
C PRO A 222 -6.02 31.72 -5.78
N PHE A 223 -6.33 30.54 -5.25
CA PHE A 223 -6.26 29.33 -6.07
C PHE A 223 -7.46 29.37 -7.03
N GLN A 224 -7.17 29.78 -8.26
CA GLN A 224 -8.15 29.97 -9.34
C GLN A 224 -8.94 28.70 -9.69
N ASN A 225 -8.42 27.51 -9.30
CA ASN A 225 -9.05 26.22 -9.56
C ASN A 225 -9.51 25.56 -8.24
N PRO A 226 -10.82 25.49 -7.96
CA PRO A 226 -11.36 24.85 -6.75
C PRO A 226 -11.01 23.35 -6.65
N LEU A 227 -10.82 22.69 -7.80
CA LEU A 227 -10.40 21.30 -7.88
C LEU A 227 -8.97 21.09 -7.37
N MET A 228 -8.04 22.00 -7.66
CA MET A 228 -6.65 21.88 -7.24
C MET A 228 -6.48 22.04 -5.73
N VAL A 229 -7.24 22.96 -5.12
CA VAL A 229 -7.28 23.13 -3.66
C VAL A 229 -7.75 21.86 -2.95
N LYS A 230 -8.77 21.19 -3.51
CA LYS A 230 -9.28 19.93 -2.97
C LYS A 230 -8.19 18.86 -2.92
N TYR A 231 -7.54 18.58 -4.04
CA TYR A 231 -6.49 17.55 -4.11
C TYR A 231 -5.28 17.91 -3.25
N MET A 232 -4.89 19.19 -3.20
CA MET A 232 -3.79 19.63 -2.35
C MET A 232 -4.06 19.39 -0.86
N TYR A 233 -5.29 19.66 -0.40
CA TYR A 233 -5.68 19.37 0.98
C TYR A 233 -5.68 17.86 1.28
N GLN A 234 -6.29 17.05 0.40
CA GLN A 234 -6.29 15.59 0.55
C GLN A 234 -4.87 15.02 0.58
N TYR A 235 -3.98 15.56 -0.26
CA TYR A 235 -2.56 15.21 -0.28
C TYR A 235 -1.87 15.50 1.05
N TYR A 236 -2.00 16.72 1.59
CA TYR A 236 -1.39 17.06 2.88
C TYR A 236 -1.97 16.24 4.04
N LEU A 237 -3.26 15.91 3.97
CA LEU A 237 -3.91 15.08 4.98
C LEU A 237 -3.39 13.63 4.97
N ILE A 238 -3.34 12.99 3.80
CA ILE A 238 -2.81 11.62 3.70
C ILE A 238 -1.30 11.59 3.96
N LEU A 239 -0.57 12.65 3.59
CA LEU A 239 0.83 12.80 3.93
C LEU A 239 1.04 12.86 5.44
N LEU A 240 0.25 13.67 6.15
CA LEU A 240 0.28 13.75 7.62
C LEU A 240 0.02 12.37 8.24
N ILE A 241 -0.99 11.66 7.76
CA ILE A 241 -1.35 10.31 8.23
C ILE A 241 -0.22 9.31 7.93
N ALA A 242 0.36 9.34 6.73
CA ALA A 242 1.46 8.45 6.33
C ALA A 242 2.73 8.70 7.16
N VAL A 243 3.06 9.96 7.45
CA VAL A 243 4.18 10.30 8.33
C VAL A 243 3.88 9.87 9.77
N ALA A 244 2.66 10.11 10.26
CA ALA A 244 2.25 9.68 11.59
C ALA A 244 2.32 8.15 11.75
N THR A 245 1.82 7.39 10.76
CA THR A 245 1.87 5.92 10.76
C THR A 245 3.29 5.40 10.64
N LEU A 246 4.15 6.05 9.86
CA LEU A 246 5.58 5.72 9.78
C LEU A 246 6.29 5.90 11.12
N ILE A 247 6.07 7.05 11.78
CA ILE A 247 6.63 7.33 13.11
C ILE A 247 6.12 6.32 14.12
N PHE A 248 4.81 6.02 14.08
CA PHE A 248 4.19 5.04 14.96
C PHE A 248 4.76 3.64 14.76
N ALA A 249 4.87 3.16 13.52
CA ALA A 249 5.45 1.87 13.18
C ALA A 249 6.91 1.77 13.65
N TYR A 250 7.70 2.83 13.44
CA TYR A 250 9.09 2.89 13.92
C TYR A 250 9.18 2.83 15.45
N ARG A 251 8.34 3.61 16.15
CA ARG A 251 8.27 3.61 17.62
C ARG A 251 7.83 2.26 18.18
N ILE A 252 6.87 1.59 17.55
CA ILE A 252 6.41 0.27 17.96
C ILE A 252 7.49 -0.78 17.76
N ARG A 253 8.20 -0.76 16.64
CA ARG A 253 9.29 -1.71 16.36
C ARG A 253 10.34 -1.71 17.46
N ASP A 254 10.73 -0.52 17.91
CA ASP A 254 11.76 -0.35 18.94
C ASP A 254 11.19 -0.47 20.38
N SER A 255 9.89 -0.72 20.53
CA SER A 255 9.22 -0.91 21.82
C SER A 255 9.26 -2.37 22.30
N ARG A 256 8.99 -2.61 23.59
CA ARG A 256 8.90 -3.97 24.17
C ARG A 256 7.91 -4.88 23.43
N ILE A 257 6.81 -4.31 22.92
CA ILE A 257 5.80 -5.06 22.16
C ILE A 257 6.38 -5.52 20.83
N GLY A 258 7.10 -4.64 20.11
CA GLY A 258 7.77 -4.98 18.85
C GLY A 258 8.82 -6.07 19.02
N TRP A 259 9.65 -5.99 20.07
CA TRP A 259 10.60 -7.05 20.40
C TRP A 259 9.92 -8.39 20.72
N ALA A 260 8.79 -8.36 21.43
CA ALA A 260 8.04 -9.56 21.74
C ALA A 260 7.40 -10.19 20.48
N TRP A 261 6.94 -9.38 19.53
CA TRP A 261 6.48 -9.87 18.22
C TRP A 261 7.57 -10.54 17.41
N VAL A 262 8.77 -9.94 17.38
CA VAL A 262 9.92 -10.56 16.70
C VAL A 262 10.27 -11.88 17.36
N ALA A 263 10.27 -11.97 18.70
CA ALA A 263 10.52 -13.22 19.41
C ALA A 263 9.49 -14.31 19.06
N ILE A 264 8.19 -13.95 19.00
CA ILE A 264 7.11 -14.87 18.61
C ILE A 264 7.28 -15.35 17.17
N ARG A 265 7.73 -14.47 16.26
CA ARG A 265 7.97 -14.81 14.85
C ARG A 265 9.12 -15.80 14.68
N GLU A 266 10.19 -15.67 15.47
CA GLU A 266 11.35 -16.59 15.38
C GLU A 266 11.02 -17.98 15.96
N ASP A 267 10.45 -18.04 17.17
CA ASP A 267 9.95 -19.29 17.76
C ASP A 267 8.86 -19.01 18.80
N GLU A 268 7.61 -19.30 18.43
CA GLU A 268 6.45 -19.11 19.29
C GLU A 268 6.51 -19.98 20.56
N LEU A 269 6.97 -21.23 20.46
CA LEU A 269 7.01 -22.15 21.60
C LEU A 269 8.09 -21.74 22.60
N ALA A 270 9.26 -21.32 22.10
CA ALA A 270 10.32 -20.80 22.97
C ALA A 270 9.90 -19.48 23.65
N ALA A 271 9.23 -18.57 22.93
CA ALA A 271 8.71 -17.34 23.52
C ALA A 271 7.68 -17.62 24.62
N GLU A 272 6.78 -18.57 24.39
CA GLU A 272 5.77 -19.00 25.37
C GLU A 272 6.43 -19.63 26.62
N ALA A 273 7.45 -20.47 26.44
CA ALA A 273 8.22 -21.06 27.55
C ALA A 273 8.96 -20.01 28.40
N MET A 274 9.34 -18.87 27.79
CA MET A 274 9.95 -17.74 28.47
C MET A 274 8.93 -16.80 29.16
N GLY A 275 7.64 -17.18 29.19
CA GLY A 275 6.57 -16.44 29.88
C GLY A 275 5.93 -15.32 29.06
N VAL A 276 6.19 -15.27 27.74
CA VAL A 276 5.55 -14.29 26.85
C VAL A 276 4.13 -14.74 26.52
N ASN A 277 3.14 -13.88 26.78
CA ASN A 277 1.75 -14.16 26.41
C ASN A 277 1.56 -13.97 24.89
N THR A 278 1.75 -15.05 24.14
CA THR A 278 1.68 -15.07 22.67
C THR A 278 0.29 -14.68 22.16
N ALA A 279 -0.77 -15.17 22.81
CA ALA A 279 -2.16 -14.88 22.48
C ALA A 279 -2.48 -13.37 22.50
N ARG A 280 -2.17 -12.68 23.60
CA ARG A 280 -2.43 -11.25 23.74
C ARG A 280 -1.61 -10.43 22.76
N LEU A 281 -0.36 -10.80 22.54
CA LEU A 281 0.52 -10.07 21.62
C LEU A 281 0.08 -10.25 20.17
N LYS A 282 -0.34 -11.44 19.74
CA LYS A 282 -0.93 -11.65 18.42
C LYS A 282 -2.20 -10.82 18.22
N LEU A 283 -3.08 -10.74 19.22
CA LEU A 283 -4.26 -9.87 19.17
C LEU A 283 -3.92 -8.38 19.08
N LEU A 284 -2.84 -7.93 19.72
CA LEU A 284 -2.39 -6.55 19.63
C LEU A 284 -1.80 -6.19 18.26
N ALA A 285 -1.42 -7.19 17.46
CA ALA A 285 -0.89 -6.96 16.12
C ALA A 285 -2.01 -6.70 15.10
N TYR A 286 -3.18 -7.34 15.27
CA TYR A 286 -4.39 -7.12 14.48
C TYR A 286 -5.06 -5.79 14.81
#